data_AF-A0A6D0F836-F1
#
_entry.id   AF-A0A6D0F836-F1
#
_cell.length_a   1.000
_cell.length_b   1.000
_cell.length_c   1.000
_cell.angle_alpha   90.00
_cell.angle_beta   90.00
_cell.angle_gamma   90.00
#
_symmetry.space_group_name_H-M   'P 1'
#
loop_
_entity.id
_entity.type
_entity.pdbx_description
1 polymer ?
#
loop_
_entity_poly.entity_id
_entity_poly.type
_entity_poly.pdbx_seq_one_letter_code
_entity_poly.pdbx_strand_id
1 'polypeptide(L)' 'MNIYIGWLFKLIPLIMGLICIALGGFVLESSGQSEYFVAGHVLISLAAICLALFTTAFIIIS' A
#
# COMPACT_ATOMS: atom_id res chain seq x y z
N MET A 1 16.36 17.13 -16.41
CA MET A 1 15.14 16.63 -15.75
C MET A 1 15.58 15.77 -14.56
N ASN A 2 15.18 16.15 -13.34
CA ASN A 2 15.84 15.70 -12.10
C ASN A 2 15.46 14.24 -11.79
N ILE A 3 16.37 13.27 -12.00
CA ILE A 3 16.13 11.82 -11.77
C ILE A 3 15.58 11.53 -10.37
N TYR A 4 15.93 12.35 -9.39
CA TYR A 4 15.44 12.29 -8.02
C TYR A 4 13.90 12.37 -7.90
N ILE A 5 13.21 13.13 -8.77
CA ILE A 5 11.76 13.28 -8.67
C ILE A 5 11.01 11.99 -9.09
N GLY A 6 11.54 11.26 -10.06
CA GLY A 6 10.98 9.98 -10.50
C GLY A 6 11.12 8.88 -9.44
N TRP A 7 12.23 8.90 -8.70
CA TRP A 7 12.43 8.02 -7.55
C TRP A 7 11.49 8.34 -6.38
N LEU A 8 11.22 9.62 -6.11
CA LEU A 8 10.32 10.06 -5.04
C LEU A 8 8.89 9.52 -5.25
N PHE A 9 8.39 9.60 -6.48
CA PHE A 9 7.05 9.12 -6.85
C PHE A 9 6.89 7.60 -6.75
N LYS A 10 7.98 6.83 -6.87
CA LYS A 10 7.96 5.36 -6.66
C LYS A 10 8.06 5.01 -5.17
N LEU A 11 8.80 5.79 -4.39
CA LEU A 11 9.01 5.48 -2.97
C LEU A 11 7.74 5.74 -2.13
N ILE A 12 6.98 6.78 -2.45
CA ILE A 12 5.74 7.14 -1.71
C ILE A 12 4.70 6.01 -1.70
N PRO A 13 4.27 5.45 -2.85
CA PRO A 13 3.29 4.35 -2.89
C PRO A 13 3.81 3.07 -2.24
N LEU A 14 5.13 2.82 -2.34
CA LEU A 14 5.76 1.67 -1.68
C LEU A 14 5.57 1.77 -0.17
N ILE A 15 5.97 2.90 0.43
CA ILE A 15 5.88 3.12 1.87
C ILE A 15 4.41 3.06 2.32
N MET A 16 3.49 3.70 1.59
CA MET A 16 2.06 3.65 1.94
C MET A 16 1.46 2.24 1.83
N GLY A 17 1.82 1.48 0.80
CA GLY A 17 1.40 0.09 0.66
C GLY A 17 1.90 -0.77 1.83
N LEU A 18 3.14 -0.58 2.25
CA LEU A 18 3.72 -1.29 3.39
C LEU A 18 2.98 -0.97 4.70
N ILE A 19 2.64 0.30 4.92
CA ILE A 19 1.87 0.75 6.08
C ILE A 19 0.46 0.13 6.05
N CYS A 20 -0.18 0.07 4.88
CA CYS A 20 -1.51 -0.53 4.73
C CYS A 20 -1.51 -2.04 5.04
N ILE A 21 -0.46 -2.77 4.63
CA ILE A 21 -0.32 -4.20 4.99
C ILE A 21 -0.10 -4.37 6.49
N ALA A 22 0.81 -3.58 7.09
CA ALA A 22 1.09 -3.66 8.52
C ALA A 22 -0.15 -3.32 9.36
N LEU A 23 -0.88 -2.26 9.01
CA LEU A 23 -2.11 -1.86 9.69
C LEU A 23 -3.24 -2.86 9.45
N GLY A 24 -3.36 -3.40 8.23
CA GLY A 24 -4.34 -4.43 7.87
C GLY A 24 -4.14 -5.73 8.67
N GLY A 25 -2.89 -6.19 8.80
CA GLY A 25 -2.54 -7.33 9.64
C GLY A 25 -2.82 -7.08 11.12
N PHE A 26 -2.41 -5.92 11.64
CA PHE A 26 -2.66 -5.53 13.03
C PHE A 26 -4.16 -5.47 13.37
N VAL A 27 -4.99 -4.91 12.48
CA VAL A 27 -6.44 -4.83 12.65
C VAL A 27 -7.09 -6.23 12.58
N LEU A 28 -6.57 -7.12 11.73
CA LEU A 28 -7.07 -8.49 11.62
C LEU A 28 -6.77 -9.32 12.88
N GLU A 29 -5.57 -9.18 13.45
CA GLU A 29 -5.16 -9.85 14.69
C GLU A 29 -5.85 -9.30 15.93
N SER A 30 -6.22 -8.02 15.94
CA SER A 30 -6.90 -7.38 17.07
C SER A 30 -8.40 -7.75 17.16
N SER A 31 -8.91 -8.58 16.25
CA SER A 31 -10.36 -8.76 16.07
C SER A 31 -10.98 -9.90 16.89
N GLY A 32 -11.86 -9.52 17.82
CA GLY A 32 -12.96 -10.35 18.33
C GLY A 32 -14.35 -9.90 17.86
N GLN A 33 -14.44 -8.94 16.93
CA GLN A 33 -15.70 -8.30 16.48
C GLN A 33 -15.75 -8.18 14.95
N SER A 34 -16.93 -8.35 14.35
CA SER A 34 -17.12 -8.40 12.89
C SER A 34 -16.61 -7.17 12.11
N GLU A 35 -16.57 -6.00 12.75
CA GLU A 35 -16.16 -4.72 12.15
C GLU A 35 -14.68 -4.70 11.75
N TYR A 36 -13.80 -5.27 12.58
CA TYR A 36 -12.35 -5.30 12.30
C TYR A 36 -11.99 -6.29 11.20
N PHE A 37 -12.81 -7.34 10.99
CA PHE A 37 -12.61 -8.28 9.88
C PHE A 37 -12.79 -7.61 8.52
N VAL A 38 -13.81 -6.78 8.38
CA VAL A 38 -14.07 -5.97 7.17
C VAL A 38 -12.98 -4.91 7.01
N ALA A 39 -12.63 -4.20 8.08
CA ALA A 39 -11.59 -3.17 8.03
C ALA A 39 -10.22 -3.73 7.60
N GLY A 40 -9.82 -4.90 8.12
CA GLY A 40 -8.58 -5.56 7.73
C GLY A 40 -8.54 -5.95 6.25
N HIS A 41 -9.64 -6.50 5.70
CA HIS A 41 -9.73 -6.84 4.28
C HIS A 41 -9.66 -5.62 3.35
N VAL A 42 -10.26 -4.50 3.73
CA VAL A 42 -10.18 -3.25 2.96
C VAL A 42 -8.74 -2.73 2.90
N LEU A 43 -8.01 -2.78 4.02
CA LEU A 43 -6.60 -2.37 4.07
C LEU A 43 -5.69 -3.25 3.21
N ILE A 44 -5.92 -4.57 3.21
CA ILE A 44 -5.23 -5.52 2.32
C ILE A 44 -5.52 -5.19 0.85
N SER A 45 -6.77 -4.89 0.51
CA SER A 45 -7.17 -4.53 -0.86
C SER A 45 -6.52 -3.21 -1.31
N LEU A 46 -6.43 -2.22 -0.42
CA LEU A 46 -5.78 -0.95 -0.69
C LEU A 46 -4.26 -1.12 -0.89
N ALA A 47 -3.62 -2.05 -0.18
CA ALA A 47 -2.22 -2.39 -0.41
C ALA A 47 -1.97 -2.94 -1.83
N ALA A 48 -2.87 -3.78 -2.35
CA ALA A 48 -2.77 -4.28 -3.72
C ALA A 48 -2.84 -3.14 -4.76
N ILE A 49 -3.69 -2.13 -4.53
CA ILE A 49 -3.78 -0.93 -5.36
C ILE A 49 -2.47 -0.12 -5.31
N CYS A 50 -1.85 0.01 -4.12
CA CYS A 50 -0.55 0.66 -3.99
C CYS A 50 0.56 -0.05 -4.78
N LEU A 51 0.59 -1.39 -4.77
CA LEU A 51 1.54 -2.17 -5.58
C LEU A 51 1.30 -2.01 -7.08
N ALA A 52 0.04 -1.94 -7.51
CA ALA A 52 -0.30 -1.67 -8.91
C ALA A 52 0.19 -0.28 -9.36
N LEU A 53 0.02 0.74 -8.51
CA LEU A 53 0.53 2.09 -8.77
C LEU A 53 2.06 2.13 -8.82
N PHE A 54 2.75 1.40 -7.93
CA PHE A 54 4.20 1.25 -7.95
C PHE A 54 4.69 0.61 -9.26
N THR A 55 4.06 -0.50 -9.69
CA THR A 55 4.35 -1.16 -10.97
C THR A 55 4.13 -0.22 -12.15
N THR A 56 3.02 0.51 -12.16
CA THR A 56 2.72 1.46 -13.23
C THR A 56 3.83 2.51 -13.30
N ALA A 57 4.15 3.16 -12.18
CA ALA A 57 5.23 4.15 -12.09
C ALA A 57 6.62 3.58 -12.46
N PHE A 58 6.86 2.30 -12.17
CA PHE A 58 8.07 1.61 -12.60
C PHE A 58 8.15 1.50 -14.12
N ILE A 59 7.06 1.13 -14.79
CA ILE A 59 7.01 0.95 -16.25
C ILE A 59 7.11 2.28 -17.00
N ILE A 60 6.47 3.36 -16.54
CA ILE A 60 6.49 4.66 -17.25
C ILE A 60 7.81 5.41 -17.11
N ILE A 61 8.55 5.19 -16.01
CA ILE A 61 9.76 5.95 -15.66
C ILE A 61 11.05 5.11 -15.84
N SER A 62 10.93 3.85 -16.29
CA SER A 62 12.06 2.98 -16.66
C SER A 62 12.51 3.23 -18.09
#